data_AF-A0A928H661-F1
#
_entry.id   AF-A0A928H661-F1
#
_cell.length_a   1.000
_cell.length_b   1.000
_cell.length_c   1.000
_cell.angle_alpha   90.00
_cell.angle_beta   90.00
_cell.angle_gamma   90.00
#
_symmetry.space_group_name_H-M   'P 1'
#
loop_
_entity.id
_entity.type
_entity.pdbx_description
1 polymer ?
#
loop_
_entity_poly.entity_id
_entity_poly.type
_entity_poly.pdbx_seq_one_letter_code
_entity_poly.pdbx_strand_id
1 'polypeptide(L)'
;MKKTHYLTYGLALLLAGCTTIDAHRAAPEAACVPDIIPVADDAMPASRMMAKSARGVSNSSNYFQTSDRMMAYTAGFTLSVKQRDAAMDELKKLAESMNGYLVNSRRGNMTIKVPVKRADEFLKSAGKYGKVSDFHISANDLTDTITDLTVRLDNLRKLRTRLTELLSAAKTVDEMLKVERELNRVTSEIESMTARLKNNQNQVDFVTFTVGVIEEHGAMPAGTPEAIDHFDFLSRFADWSAGLESYPLFGVKLPEAFVAIERSPEGMKSGFAAISSDDCIFRTWEESVANDSKLDFWQKMICRALSSKESFDHIKCEKFELKGIAAIKITAQATTVRGLQNYMAVVALVDRWGHDELQIVEFFGPEEAFAKHEKAVLDALKK
;
A
#
# COMPACT_ATOMS: atom_id res chain seq x y z
N MET A 1 60.14 27.98 39.29
CA MET A 1 60.77 27.03 40.22
C MET A 1 59.69 26.32 41.03
N LYS A 2 59.68 24.98 41.00
CA LYS A 2 59.22 23.98 42.01
C LYS A 2 57.75 24.04 42.52
N LYS A 3 56.92 23.05 42.16
CA LYS A 3 56.51 21.80 42.89
C LYS A 3 55.49 22.08 44.01
N THR A 4 54.31 21.44 44.09
CA THR A 4 54.03 20.03 44.49
C THR A 4 52.56 19.65 44.16
N HIS A 5 52.28 18.59 43.39
CA HIS A 5 51.87 17.21 43.79
C HIS A 5 50.51 17.04 44.49
N TYR A 6 49.53 16.45 43.77
CA TYR A 6 48.43 15.66 44.35
C TYR A 6 48.50 14.22 43.85
N LEU A 7 48.14 13.32 44.76
CA LEU A 7 48.51 11.92 44.89
C LEU A 7 47.46 10.99 44.26
N THR A 8 47.95 9.98 43.54
CA THR A 8 47.23 8.82 43.00
C THR A 8 47.08 7.69 44.04
N TYR A 9 45.91 7.07 44.14
CA TYR A 9 45.64 5.67 44.54
C TYR A 9 44.23 5.33 43.98
N GLY A 10 43.93 4.28 43.21
CA GLY A 10 44.60 3.00 43.00
C GLY A 10 43.90 1.90 43.79
N LEU A 11 42.87 1.25 43.24
CA LEU A 11 42.46 -0.09 43.70
C LEU A 11 41.89 -0.92 42.55
N ALA A 12 42.68 -1.92 42.15
CA ALA A 12 42.30 -3.05 41.33
C ALA A 12 41.83 -4.20 42.24
N LEU A 13 40.88 -5.02 41.78
CA LEU A 13 40.67 -6.36 42.33
C LEU A 13 40.55 -7.40 41.22
N LEU A 14 41.24 -8.51 41.45
CA LEU A 14 41.61 -9.59 40.54
C LEU A 14 40.54 -10.69 40.38
N LEU A 15 40.68 -11.42 39.27
CA LEU A 15 40.06 -12.69 38.87
C LEU A 15 40.64 -13.93 39.59
N ALA A 16 39.93 -15.07 39.38
CA ALA A 16 40.26 -16.51 39.57
C ALA A 16 39.65 -17.19 40.81
N GLY A 17 39.11 -18.43 40.77
CA GLY A 17 39.09 -19.50 39.77
C GLY A 17 38.26 -20.72 40.22
N CYS A 18 38.11 -21.71 39.32
CA CYS A 18 37.27 -22.93 39.34
C CYS A 18 37.56 -23.99 40.43
N THR A 19 36.65 -24.96 40.64
CA THR A 19 36.91 -26.42 40.48
C THR A 19 35.63 -27.28 40.47
N THR A 20 35.69 -28.37 39.70
CA THR A 20 34.73 -29.47 39.47
C THR A 20 34.99 -30.68 40.39
N ILE A 21 34.01 -31.57 40.62
CA ILE A 21 34.15 -33.06 40.70
C ILE A 21 32.77 -33.76 40.79
N ASP A 22 32.70 -34.92 40.11
CA ASP A 22 31.58 -35.78 39.71
C ASP A 22 31.04 -36.83 40.72
N ALA A 23 29.86 -37.38 40.36
CA ALA A 23 29.33 -38.77 40.50
C ALA A 23 29.12 -39.37 41.92
N HIS A 24 27.99 -40.01 42.28
CA HIS A 24 27.27 -41.17 41.71
C HIS A 24 25.81 -41.22 42.24
N ARG A 25 24.74 -41.37 41.44
CA ARG A 25 24.16 -42.57 40.76
C ARG A 25 23.17 -43.41 41.61
N ALA A 26 21.89 -43.38 41.23
CA ALA A 26 20.97 -44.54 41.23
C ALA A 26 19.88 -44.33 40.14
N ALA A 27 19.70 -45.32 39.26
CA ALA A 27 18.70 -45.44 38.17
C ALA A 27 17.55 -46.39 38.62
N PRO A 28 16.49 -46.77 37.85
CA PRO A 28 16.15 -46.60 36.42
C PRO A 28 14.71 -46.01 36.20
N GLU A 29 14.15 -45.75 35.01
CA GLU A 29 13.66 -46.70 33.99
C GLU A 29 13.25 -45.93 32.71
N ALA A 30 13.41 -46.57 31.55
CA ALA A 30 13.27 -45.98 30.22
C ALA A 30 11.79 -45.73 29.84
N ALA A 31 11.50 -44.51 29.39
CA ALA A 31 10.30 -44.22 28.61
C ALA A 31 10.72 -43.79 27.19
N CYS A 32 10.42 -44.67 26.23
CA CYS A 32 10.61 -44.45 24.80
C CYS A 32 9.82 -43.23 24.33
N VAL A 33 10.50 -42.34 23.62
CA VAL A 33 9.87 -41.30 22.78
C VAL A 33 9.33 -42.01 21.53
N PRO A 34 8.03 -41.92 21.19
CA PRO A 34 7.52 -42.57 20.00
C PRO A 34 7.93 -41.83 18.72
N ASP A 35 8.43 -42.61 17.77
CA ASP A 35 8.77 -42.22 16.41
C ASP A 35 7.54 -41.73 15.61
N ILE A 36 7.76 -40.58 14.98
CA ILE A 36 7.39 -40.17 13.62
C ILE A 36 6.34 -41.06 12.92
N ILE A 37 5.11 -40.54 12.83
CA ILE A 37 4.10 -40.99 11.86
C ILE A 37 4.37 -40.29 10.51
N PRO A 38 4.47 -41.02 9.38
CA PRO A 38 4.63 -40.42 8.06
C PRO A 38 3.29 -39.81 7.62
N VAL A 39 3.26 -38.49 7.43
CA VAL A 39 2.13 -37.84 6.75
C VAL A 39 2.31 -38.06 5.25
N ALA A 40 1.35 -38.76 4.68
CA ALA A 40 1.24 -39.04 3.26
C ALA A 40 1.16 -37.75 2.44
N ASP A 41 1.84 -37.80 1.30
CA ASP A 41 1.77 -36.88 0.15
C ASP A 41 0.32 -36.68 -0.29
N ASP A 42 -0.23 -35.48 -0.08
CA ASP A 42 -1.40 -34.95 -0.82
C ASP A 42 -1.62 -33.45 -0.52
N ALA A 43 -0.53 -32.66 -0.57
CA ALA A 43 -0.65 -31.20 -0.61
C ALA A 43 -0.81 -30.74 -2.07
N MET A 44 -2.06 -30.67 -2.53
CA MET A 44 -2.39 -29.98 -3.79
C MET A 44 -1.80 -28.56 -3.78
N PRO A 45 -1.08 -28.14 -4.84
CA PRO A 45 -0.51 -26.80 -4.89
C PRO A 45 -1.62 -25.75 -4.99
N ALA A 46 -1.45 -24.64 -4.27
CA ALA A 46 -2.33 -23.47 -4.23
C ALA A 46 -2.44 -22.69 -5.57
N SER A 47 -2.09 -23.32 -6.69
CA SER A 47 -2.10 -22.77 -8.04
C SER A 47 -3.40 -23.01 -8.82
N ARG A 48 -4.49 -23.46 -8.18
CA ARG A 48 -5.77 -23.69 -8.87
C ARG A 48 -6.98 -22.87 -8.43
N MET A 49 -6.81 -21.84 -7.59
CA MET A 49 -7.88 -20.84 -7.33
C MET A 49 -7.71 -19.52 -8.10
N MET A 50 -6.65 -19.35 -8.89
CA MET A 50 -6.43 -18.19 -9.77
C MET A 50 -6.61 -18.55 -11.25
N ALA A 51 -7.71 -19.25 -11.58
CA ALA A 51 -8.03 -19.59 -12.97
C ALA A 51 -9.55 -19.54 -13.23
N LYS A 52 -10.19 -18.40 -12.92
CA LYS A 52 -11.43 -17.93 -13.58
C LYS A 52 -11.78 -16.50 -13.14
N SER A 53 -11.05 -15.51 -13.62
CA SER A 53 -11.56 -14.13 -13.71
C SER A 53 -11.07 -13.47 -14.99
N ALA A 54 -11.42 -14.09 -16.11
CA ALA A 54 -11.21 -13.53 -17.44
C ALA A 54 -12.30 -14.10 -18.37
N ARG A 55 -13.56 -13.73 -18.11
CA ARG A 55 -14.66 -13.76 -19.09
C ARG A 55 -15.91 -13.12 -18.50
N GLY A 56 -16.24 -11.94 -19.02
CA GLY A 56 -17.58 -11.34 -19.03
C GLY A 56 -18.24 -11.08 -17.68
N VAL A 57 -18.41 -9.81 -17.33
CA VAL A 57 -19.54 -9.40 -16.48
C VAL A 57 -20.83 -9.60 -17.30
N SER A 58 -21.25 -10.86 -17.38
CA SER A 58 -22.57 -11.27 -17.83
C SER A 58 -22.93 -12.54 -17.08
N ASN A 59 -23.38 -12.38 -15.84
CA ASN A 59 -24.56 -13.05 -15.31
C ASN A 59 -24.97 -12.40 -13.99
N SER A 60 -26.27 -12.38 -13.75
CA SER A 60 -27.01 -11.65 -12.73
C SER A 60 -26.69 -12.07 -11.28
N SER A 61 -25.59 -11.60 -10.73
CA SER A 61 -25.40 -11.51 -9.28
C SER A 61 -26.06 -10.22 -8.79
N ASN A 62 -27.17 -10.34 -8.03
CA ASN A 62 -27.67 -9.23 -7.21
C ASN A 62 -26.84 -9.22 -5.92
N TYR A 63 -25.91 -8.28 -5.83
CA TYR A 63 -25.00 -8.14 -4.70
C TYR A 63 -25.67 -7.45 -3.51
N PHE A 64 -26.63 -6.58 -3.77
CA PHE A 64 -27.29 -5.75 -2.77
C PHE A 64 -28.73 -6.19 -2.59
N GLN A 65 -28.97 -7.13 -1.67
CA GLN A 65 -30.31 -7.64 -1.44
C GLN A 65 -31.11 -6.70 -0.53
N THR A 66 -32.37 -6.47 -0.91
CA THR A 66 -33.35 -5.87 -0.01
C THR A 66 -33.98 -7.03 0.78
N SER A 67 -33.52 -7.22 2.02
CA SER A 67 -34.05 -8.20 2.98
C SER A 67 -34.91 -7.47 4.02
N ASP A 68 -35.68 -8.22 4.82
CA ASP A 68 -36.33 -7.68 6.04
C ASP A 68 -35.29 -7.19 7.07
N ARG A 69 -34.03 -7.57 6.89
CA ARG A 69 -32.90 -7.11 7.72
C ARG A 69 -32.41 -5.73 7.29
N MET A 70 -32.03 -4.91 8.27
CA MET A 70 -31.48 -3.58 8.08
C MET A 70 -29.97 -3.67 7.79
N MET A 71 -29.63 -4.07 6.57
CA MET A 71 -28.25 -4.28 6.12
C MET A 71 -27.61 -2.96 5.65
N ALA A 72 -26.46 -2.61 6.23
CA ALA A 72 -25.61 -1.53 5.75
C ALA A 72 -24.54 -2.06 4.81
N TYR A 73 -24.47 -1.52 3.59
CA TYR A 73 -23.56 -2.00 2.56
C TYR A 73 -22.48 -0.96 2.22
N THR A 74 -21.24 -1.44 2.11
CA THR A 74 -20.13 -0.70 1.51
C THR A 74 -19.53 -1.52 0.38
N ALA A 75 -19.16 -0.85 -0.70
CA ALA A 75 -18.54 -1.51 -1.85
C ALA A 75 -17.41 -0.63 -2.38
N GLY A 76 -16.39 -1.25 -2.94
CA GLY A 76 -15.30 -0.54 -3.58
C GLY A 76 -14.85 -1.23 -4.84
N PHE A 77 -14.42 -0.44 -5.82
CA PHE A 77 -13.86 -0.95 -7.08
C PHE A 77 -12.98 0.08 -7.76
N THR A 78 -12.11 -0.41 -8.63
CA THR A 78 -11.33 0.42 -9.54
C THR A 78 -12.00 0.41 -10.92
N LEU A 79 -12.14 1.57 -11.53
CA LEU A 79 -12.69 1.74 -12.87
C LEU A 79 -11.60 2.29 -13.80
N SER A 80 -11.15 1.45 -14.75
CA SER A 80 -10.23 1.87 -15.81
C SER A 80 -10.99 2.47 -16.98
N VAL A 81 -10.71 3.73 -17.30
CA VAL A 81 -11.47 4.54 -18.28
C VAL A 81 -10.54 5.29 -19.23
N LYS A 82 -10.95 5.59 -20.46
CA LYS A 82 -10.09 6.33 -21.42
C LYS A 82 -9.82 7.78 -21.04
N GLN A 83 -10.78 8.42 -20.38
CA GLN A 83 -10.73 9.83 -19.95
C GLN A 83 -11.34 9.90 -18.55
N ARG A 84 -10.50 10.16 -17.56
CA ARG A 84 -10.79 10.09 -16.13
C ARG A 84 -11.80 11.17 -15.75
N ASP A 85 -11.53 12.42 -16.09
CA ASP A 85 -12.41 13.54 -15.70
C ASP A 85 -13.82 13.39 -16.31
N ALA A 86 -13.90 13.03 -17.59
CA ALA A 86 -15.19 12.79 -18.25
C ALA A 86 -15.96 11.62 -17.62
N ALA A 87 -15.28 10.52 -17.29
CA ALA A 87 -15.92 9.38 -16.64
C ALA A 87 -16.38 9.70 -15.22
N MET A 88 -15.61 10.48 -14.47
CA MET A 88 -16.00 10.95 -13.14
C MET A 88 -17.28 11.79 -13.20
N ASP A 89 -17.40 12.68 -14.18
CA ASP A 89 -18.62 13.48 -14.40
C ASP A 89 -19.82 12.61 -14.78
N GLU A 90 -19.62 11.61 -15.64
CA GLU A 90 -20.68 10.68 -16.03
C GLU A 90 -21.11 9.76 -14.88
N LEU A 91 -20.19 9.27 -14.05
CA LEU A 91 -20.51 8.50 -12.84
C LEU A 91 -21.31 9.33 -11.84
N LYS A 92 -20.99 10.62 -11.70
CA LYS A 92 -21.76 11.55 -10.86
C LYS A 92 -23.20 11.69 -11.37
N LYS A 93 -23.38 11.99 -12.67
CA LYS A 93 -24.72 12.10 -13.29
C LYS A 93 -25.50 10.80 -13.19
N LEU A 94 -24.82 9.67 -13.39
CA LEU A 94 -25.40 8.33 -13.25
C LEU A 94 -25.94 8.14 -11.83
N ALA A 95 -25.15 8.45 -10.81
CA ALA A 95 -25.60 8.35 -9.42
C ALA A 95 -26.81 9.25 -9.16
N GLU A 96 -26.79 10.50 -9.62
CA GLU A 96 -27.91 11.45 -9.47
C GLU A 96 -29.19 10.95 -10.15
N SER A 97 -29.09 10.36 -11.34
CA SER A 97 -30.22 9.72 -12.05
C SER A 97 -30.81 8.52 -11.29
N MET A 98 -30.04 7.98 -10.34
CA MET A 98 -30.39 6.87 -9.48
C MET A 98 -30.86 7.28 -8.08
N ASN A 99 -31.17 8.56 -7.88
CA ASN A 99 -31.46 9.15 -6.56
C ASN A 99 -30.30 8.96 -5.57
N GLY A 100 -29.09 8.73 -6.08
CA GLY A 100 -27.84 8.78 -5.36
C GLY A 100 -27.22 10.17 -5.44
N TYR A 101 -26.06 10.32 -4.79
CA TYR A 101 -25.32 11.57 -4.77
C TYR A 101 -23.83 11.33 -4.54
N LEU A 102 -23.02 12.26 -5.05
CA LEU A 102 -21.59 12.31 -4.78
C LEU A 102 -21.34 12.87 -3.37
N VAL A 103 -20.58 12.14 -2.56
CA VAL A 103 -20.17 12.58 -1.22
C VAL A 103 -18.85 13.35 -1.28
N ASN A 104 -17.87 12.80 -1.99
CA ASN A 104 -16.54 13.39 -2.14
C ASN A 104 -15.90 12.94 -3.45
N SER A 105 -15.08 13.81 -4.04
CA SER A 105 -14.27 13.50 -5.21
C SER A 105 -12.91 14.18 -5.06
N ARG A 106 -11.83 13.39 -5.04
CA ARG A 106 -10.44 13.89 -4.93
C ARG A 106 -9.50 13.00 -5.71
N ARG A 107 -8.74 13.60 -6.64
CA ARG A 107 -7.61 12.97 -7.36
C ARG A 107 -7.94 11.56 -7.88
N GLY A 108 -9.00 11.43 -8.67
CA GLY A 108 -9.42 10.14 -9.25
C GLY A 108 -10.24 9.24 -8.30
N ASN A 109 -10.26 9.50 -6.99
CA ASN A 109 -11.09 8.75 -6.05
C ASN A 109 -12.43 9.45 -5.81
N MET A 110 -13.52 8.69 -5.87
CA MET A 110 -14.88 9.16 -5.63
C MET A 110 -15.57 8.32 -4.56
N THR A 111 -16.32 8.99 -3.68
CA THR A 111 -17.25 8.33 -2.76
C THR A 111 -18.66 8.70 -3.17
N ILE A 112 -19.44 7.70 -3.59
CA ILE A 112 -20.80 7.88 -4.12
C ILE A 112 -21.76 7.09 -3.25
N LYS A 113 -22.90 7.70 -2.90
CA LYS A 113 -24.00 7.00 -2.24
C LYS A 113 -25.12 6.73 -3.22
N VAL A 114 -25.59 5.48 -3.26
CA VAL A 114 -26.69 5.05 -4.15
C VAL A 114 -27.71 4.26 -3.33
N PRO A 115 -29.02 4.49 -3.48
CA PRO A 115 -30.03 3.70 -2.79
C PRO A 115 -29.84 2.20 -3.03
N VAL A 116 -29.99 1.38 -1.98
CA VAL A 116 -29.73 -0.08 -2.05
C VAL A 116 -30.45 -0.75 -3.22
N LYS A 117 -31.71 -0.37 -3.46
CA LYS A 117 -32.54 -0.90 -4.56
C LYS A 117 -31.97 -0.67 -5.96
N ARG A 118 -31.11 0.34 -6.15
CA ARG A 118 -30.49 0.70 -7.44
C ARG A 118 -28.99 0.46 -7.49
N ALA A 119 -28.39 -0.06 -6.42
CA ALA A 119 -26.94 -0.23 -6.34
C ALA A 119 -26.40 -1.26 -7.36
N ASP A 120 -27.13 -2.35 -7.60
CA ASP A 120 -26.77 -3.33 -8.65
C ASP A 120 -26.88 -2.72 -10.06
N GLU A 121 -27.87 -1.86 -10.30
CA GLU A 121 -28.05 -1.14 -11.57
C GLU A 121 -26.93 -0.13 -11.80
N PHE A 122 -26.52 0.57 -10.73
CA PHE A 122 -25.40 1.50 -10.74
C PHE A 122 -24.10 0.79 -11.10
N LEU A 123 -23.77 -0.32 -10.43
CA LEU A 123 -22.54 -1.08 -10.70
C LEU A 123 -22.49 -1.59 -12.15
N LYS A 124 -23.60 -2.14 -12.66
CA LYS A 124 -23.71 -2.59 -14.05
C LYS A 124 -23.54 -1.44 -15.05
N SER A 125 -24.10 -0.27 -14.73
CA SER A 125 -24.02 0.90 -15.59
C SER A 125 -22.64 1.55 -15.54
N ALA A 126 -21.98 1.57 -14.39
CA ALA A 126 -20.61 2.03 -14.22
C ALA A 126 -19.65 1.22 -15.10
N GLY A 127 -19.85 -0.10 -15.21
CA GLY A 127 -19.08 -0.97 -16.09
C GLY A 127 -19.23 -0.70 -17.60
N LYS A 128 -20.15 0.17 -18.02
CA LYS A 128 -20.25 0.63 -19.43
C LYS A 128 -19.25 1.75 -19.75
N TYR A 129 -18.81 2.48 -18.74
CA TYR A 129 -17.87 3.61 -18.90
C TYR A 129 -16.41 3.16 -18.84
N GLY A 130 -16.14 1.97 -18.28
CA GLY A 130 -14.81 1.43 -18.13
C GLY A 130 -14.77 -0.01 -17.62
N LYS A 131 -13.57 -0.57 -17.54
CA LYS A 131 -13.33 -1.90 -16.99
C LYS A 131 -13.32 -1.83 -15.46
N VAL A 132 -14.18 -2.59 -14.81
CA VAL A 132 -14.21 -2.72 -13.35
C VAL A 132 -13.22 -3.79 -12.90
N SER A 133 -12.31 -3.46 -11.99
CA SER A 133 -11.41 -4.38 -11.28
C SER A 133 -11.51 -4.17 -9.77
N ASP A 134 -10.92 -5.09 -9.00
CA ASP A 134 -10.77 -4.97 -7.54
C ASP A 134 -12.09 -4.75 -6.77
N PHE A 135 -13.18 -5.30 -7.33
CA PHE A 135 -14.50 -5.19 -6.74
C PHE A 135 -14.58 -5.98 -5.45
N HIS A 136 -14.94 -5.29 -4.36
CA HIS A 136 -15.24 -5.89 -3.08
C HIS A 136 -16.52 -5.28 -2.50
N ILE A 137 -17.19 -6.07 -1.67
CA ILE A 137 -18.41 -5.69 -0.97
C ILE A 137 -18.33 -6.16 0.48
N SER A 138 -18.80 -5.32 1.39
CA SER A 138 -19.00 -5.64 2.79
C SER A 138 -20.43 -5.29 3.19
N ALA A 139 -21.00 -6.10 4.06
CA ALA A 139 -22.35 -5.94 4.57
C ALA A 139 -22.33 -6.11 6.09
N ASN A 140 -22.96 -5.18 6.80
CA ASN A 140 -23.13 -5.23 8.24
C ASN A 140 -24.61 -5.22 8.59
N ASP A 141 -25.05 -6.14 9.44
CA ASP A 141 -26.44 -6.21 9.89
C ASP A 141 -26.63 -5.25 11.07
N LEU A 142 -27.40 -4.18 10.85
CA LEU A 142 -27.69 -3.16 11.86
C LEU A 142 -29.09 -3.33 12.47
N THR A 143 -29.75 -4.48 12.25
CA THR A 143 -31.13 -4.72 12.68
C THR A 143 -31.30 -4.49 14.18
N ASP A 144 -30.49 -5.16 15.00
CA ASP A 144 -30.56 -5.04 16.45
C ASP A 144 -30.15 -3.64 16.91
N THR A 145 -29.12 -3.06 16.28
CA THR A 145 -28.61 -1.72 16.63
C THR A 145 -29.67 -0.63 16.44
N ILE A 146 -30.36 -0.62 15.29
CA ILE A 146 -31.40 0.37 14.99
C ILE A 146 -32.64 0.12 15.86
N THR A 147 -33.01 -1.14 16.09
CA THR A 147 -34.14 -1.50 16.96
C THR A 147 -33.90 -1.01 18.39
N ASP A 148 -32.72 -1.28 18.95
CA ASP A 148 -32.32 -0.84 20.28
C ASP A 148 -32.30 0.68 20.41
N LEU A 149 -31.70 1.38 19.44
CA LEU A 149 -31.68 2.84 19.41
C LEU A 149 -33.09 3.43 19.39
N THR A 150 -34.00 2.82 18.62
CA THR A 150 -35.39 3.27 18.50
C THR A 150 -36.13 3.12 19.83
N VAL A 151 -36.00 1.96 20.50
CA VAL A 151 -36.63 1.70 21.80
C VAL A 151 -36.09 2.63 22.88
N ARG A 152 -34.77 2.82 22.95
CA ARG A 152 -34.15 3.73 23.93
C ARG A 152 -34.59 5.18 23.72
N LEU A 153 -34.66 5.61 22.47
CA LEU A 153 -35.07 6.96 22.11
C LEU A 153 -36.55 7.21 22.45
N ASP A 154 -37.43 6.24 22.24
CA ASP A 154 -38.83 6.31 22.68
C ASP A 154 -38.94 6.43 24.22
N ASN A 155 -38.18 5.62 24.96
CA ASN A 155 -38.13 5.69 26.41
C ASN A 155 -37.63 7.06 26.92
N LEU A 156 -36.59 7.62 26.31
CA LEU A 156 -36.10 8.96 26.65
C LEU A 156 -37.13 10.05 26.34
N ARG A 157 -37.87 9.95 25.23
CA ARG A 157 -38.96 10.88 24.90
C ARG A 157 -40.07 10.84 25.94
N LYS A 158 -40.47 9.65 26.38
CA LYS A 158 -41.44 9.46 27.48
C LYS A 158 -40.92 10.04 28.80
N LEU A 159 -39.65 9.83 29.11
CA LEU A 159 -39.01 10.43 30.30
C LEU A 159 -39.01 11.96 30.23
N ARG A 160 -38.68 12.55 29.07
CA ARG A 160 -38.73 13.99 28.87
C ARG A 160 -40.13 14.54 29.12
N THR A 161 -41.18 13.91 28.58
CA THR A 161 -42.58 14.32 28.83
C THR A 161 -42.90 14.32 30.32
N ARG A 162 -42.54 13.25 31.06
CA ARG A 162 -42.74 13.19 32.51
C ARG A 162 -41.96 14.27 33.26
N LEU A 163 -40.72 14.56 32.85
CA LEU A 163 -39.92 15.63 33.43
C LEU A 163 -40.57 17.01 33.16
N THR A 164 -41.16 17.23 31.99
CA THR A 164 -41.92 18.47 31.68
C THR A 164 -43.16 18.60 32.56
N GLU A 165 -43.89 17.51 32.80
CA GLU A 165 -45.02 17.47 33.72
C GLU A 165 -44.59 17.79 35.17
N LEU A 166 -43.49 17.17 35.63
CA LEU A 166 -42.92 17.44 36.96
C LEU A 166 -42.44 18.89 37.11
N LEU A 167 -41.84 19.46 36.06
CA LEU A 167 -41.42 20.86 36.05
C LEU A 167 -42.62 21.80 36.23
N SER A 168 -43.74 21.49 35.57
CA SER A 168 -44.99 22.26 35.65
C SER A 168 -45.64 22.16 37.04
N ALA A 169 -45.38 21.08 37.79
CA ALA A 169 -45.91 20.84 39.13
C ALA A 169 -44.97 21.29 40.27
N ALA A 170 -43.72 21.67 39.97
CA ALA A 170 -42.72 22.08 40.95
C ALA A 170 -43.15 23.36 41.68
N LYS A 171 -42.96 23.41 43.00
CA LYS A 171 -43.43 24.53 43.85
C LYS A 171 -42.29 25.41 44.34
N THR A 172 -41.06 24.93 44.29
CA THR A 172 -39.87 25.65 44.76
C THR A 172 -38.86 25.85 43.64
N VAL A 173 -38.08 26.93 43.73
CA VAL A 173 -37.02 27.23 42.75
C VAL A 173 -35.97 26.11 42.70
N ASP A 174 -35.63 25.51 43.85
CA ASP A 174 -34.67 24.40 43.91
C ASP A 174 -35.17 23.14 43.18
N GLU A 175 -36.45 22.78 43.35
CA GLU A 175 -37.09 21.69 42.60
C GLU A 175 -37.11 21.98 41.09
N MET A 176 -37.48 23.20 40.69
CA MET A 176 -37.47 23.61 39.28
C MET A 176 -36.07 23.46 38.68
N LEU A 177 -35.03 24.00 39.33
CA LEU A 177 -33.65 23.91 38.86
C LEU A 177 -33.11 22.47 38.80
N LYS A 178 -33.58 21.59 39.68
CA LYS A 178 -33.25 20.14 39.62
C LYS A 178 -33.90 19.49 38.41
N VAL A 179 -35.19 19.73 38.17
CA VAL A 179 -35.91 19.15 37.02
C VAL A 179 -35.38 19.71 35.71
N GLU A 180 -35.08 21.01 35.61
CA GLU A 180 -34.49 21.62 34.42
C GLU A 180 -33.13 21.02 34.07
N ARG A 181 -32.27 20.75 35.06
CA ARG A 181 -30.97 20.07 34.83
C ARG A 181 -31.15 18.69 34.22
N GLU A 182 -32.07 17.89 34.76
CA GLU A 182 -32.38 16.57 34.19
C GLU A 182 -33.03 16.66 32.81
N LEU A 183 -33.91 17.64 32.60
CA LEU A 183 -34.55 17.88 31.30
C LEU A 183 -33.52 18.26 30.23
N ASN A 184 -32.53 19.09 30.56
CA ASN A 184 -31.41 19.43 29.68
C ASN A 184 -30.52 18.21 29.37
N ARG A 185 -30.24 17.38 30.38
CA ARG A 185 -29.47 16.13 30.22
C ARG A 185 -30.19 15.16 29.28
N VAL A 186 -31.47 14.89 29.53
CA VAL A 186 -32.29 13.99 28.71
C VAL A 186 -32.47 14.54 27.29
N THR A 187 -32.65 15.85 27.13
CA THR A 187 -32.78 16.47 25.80
C THR A 187 -31.50 16.29 24.98
N SER A 188 -30.34 16.57 25.56
CA SER A 188 -29.04 16.33 24.92
C SER A 188 -28.86 14.85 24.53
N GLU A 189 -29.31 13.93 25.38
CA GLU A 189 -29.25 12.49 25.12
C GLU A 189 -30.16 12.08 23.95
N ILE A 190 -31.39 12.61 23.90
CA ILE A 190 -32.33 12.41 22.78
C ILE A 190 -31.72 12.91 21.48
N GLU A 191 -31.13 14.10 21.46
CA GLU A 191 -30.52 14.69 20.26
C GLU A 191 -29.38 13.82 19.74
N SER A 192 -28.48 13.39 20.63
CA SER A 192 -27.37 12.49 20.30
C SER A 192 -27.86 11.13 19.75
N MET A 193 -28.85 10.50 20.42
CA MET A 193 -29.42 9.25 19.93
C MET A 193 -30.16 9.40 18.61
N THR A 194 -30.87 10.52 18.41
CA THR A 194 -31.57 10.83 17.15
C THR A 194 -30.58 10.94 16.00
N ALA A 195 -29.46 11.63 16.20
CA ALA A 195 -28.40 11.74 15.19
C ALA A 195 -27.78 10.38 14.86
N ARG A 196 -27.50 9.55 15.87
CA ARG A 196 -26.99 8.18 15.67
C ARG A 196 -27.98 7.32 14.90
N LEU A 197 -29.26 7.34 15.26
CA LEU A 197 -30.30 6.58 14.58
C LEU A 197 -30.40 6.98 13.11
N LYS A 198 -30.44 8.29 12.83
CA LYS A 198 -30.47 8.81 11.46
C LYS A 198 -29.25 8.39 10.64
N ASN A 199 -28.06 8.38 11.24
CA ASN A 199 -26.84 7.95 10.55
C ASN A 199 -26.87 6.45 10.22
N ASN A 200 -27.33 5.59 11.13
CA ASN A 200 -27.46 4.16 10.86
C ASN A 200 -28.52 3.89 9.79
N GLN A 201 -29.67 4.57 9.84
CA GLN A 201 -30.69 4.49 8.79
C GLN A 201 -30.14 4.89 7.43
N ASN A 202 -29.38 6.00 7.35
CA ASN A 202 -28.71 6.42 6.13
C ASN A 202 -27.66 5.40 5.61
N GLN A 203 -27.10 4.54 6.46
CA GLN A 203 -26.21 3.45 6.03
C GLN A 203 -26.97 2.25 5.48
N VAL A 204 -28.20 2.04 5.94
CA VAL A 204 -29.10 0.97 5.48
C VAL A 204 -29.81 1.38 4.19
N ASP A 205 -30.18 2.64 4.05
CA ASP A 205 -30.90 3.15 2.87
C ASP A 205 -29.99 3.26 1.64
N PHE A 206 -28.68 3.48 1.84
CA PHE A 206 -27.70 3.73 0.78
C PHE A 206 -26.49 2.80 0.87
N VAL A 207 -26.09 2.28 -0.28
CA VAL A 207 -24.75 1.70 -0.46
C VAL A 207 -23.74 2.83 -0.60
N THR A 208 -22.63 2.72 0.13
CA THR A 208 -21.48 3.62 -0.06
C THR A 208 -20.46 2.96 -0.99
N PHE A 209 -20.32 3.52 -2.19
CA PHE A 209 -19.34 3.10 -3.19
C PHE A 209 -18.07 3.95 -3.09
N THR A 210 -16.91 3.31 -2.91
CA THR A 210 -15.59 3.93 -3.07
C THR A 210 -15.02 3.53 -4.42
N VAL A 211 -14.96 4.48 -5.35
CA VAL A 211 -14.55 4.24 -6.73
C VAL A 211 -13.20 4.88 -6.98
N GLY A 212 -12.20 4.07 -7.32
CA GLY A 212 -10.93 4.55 -7.85
C GLY A 212 -11.01 4.65 -9.37
N VAL A 213 -10.98 5.85 -9.93
CA VAL A 213 -11.03 6.06 -11.38
C VAL A 213 -9.61 6.27 -11.88
N ILE A 214 -9.12 5.27 -12.61
CA ILE A 214 -7.81 5.33 -13.24
C ILE A 214 -7.99 5.52 -14.74
N GLU A 215 -7.18 6.40 -15.30
CA GLU A 215 -7.15 6.59 -16.74
C GLU A 215 -6.39 5.41 -17.35
N GLU A 216 -7.09 4.59 -18.13
CA GLU A 216 -6.50 3.70 -19.12
C GLU A 216 -5.82 4.62 -20.13
N HIS A 217 -4.59 4.99 -19.80
CA HIS A 217 -3.63 5.45 -20.79
C HIS A 217 -3.58 4.29 -21.77
N GLY A 218 -4.24 4.46 -22.92
CA GLY A 218 -4.38 3.40 -23.90
C GLY A 218 -3.03 2.73 -24.03
N ALA A 219 -3.02 1.40 -23.88
CA ALA A 219 -1.82 0.58 -23.77
C ALA A 219 -0.68 1.29 -24.47
N MET A 220 0.19 1.87 -23.64
CA MET A 220 1.38 2.59 -24.05
C MET A 220 1.95 1.77 -25.23
N PRO A 221 2.03 2.35 -26.45
CA PRO A 221 1.93 1.62 -27.72
C PRO A 221 2.73 0.34 -27.63
N ALA A 222 2.06 -0.81 -27.70
CA ALA A 222 2.61 -2.14 -27.38
C ALA A 222 4.12 -2.18 -27.67
N GLY A 223 4.93 -1.99 -26.63
CA GLY A 223 6.37 -1.81 -26.76
C GLY A 223 7.00 -0.56 -26.11
N THR A 224 6.26 0.37 -25.53
CA THR A 224 6.79 0.92 -24.26
C THR A 224 6.67 -0.20 -23.25
N PRO A 225 7.78 -0.67 -22.65
CA PRO A 225 7.74 -1.83 -21.81
C PRO A 225 6.63 -1.64 -20.77
N GLU A 226 5.70 -2.61 -20.70
CA GLU A 226 5.20 -3.07 -19.40
C GLU A 226 6.42 -3.00 -18.51
N ALA A 227 6.43 -2.07 -17.55
CA ALA A 227 7.64 -1.67 -16.84
C ALA A 227 8.49 -2.92 -16.67
N ILE A 228 9.58 -3.05 -17.43
CA ILE A 228 10.56 -4.05 -17.10
C ILE A 228 11.15 -3.41 -15.86
N ASP A 229 10.46 -3.60 -14.75
CA ASP A 229 11.02 -3.33 -13.47
C ASP A 229 11.95 -4.52 -13.29
N HIS A 230 13.16 -4.32 -13.82
CA HIS A 230 14.24 -5.29 -13.77
C HIS A 230 14.42 -5.76 -12.31
N PHE A 231 14.00 -4.92 -11.36
CA PHE A 231 13.93 -5.10 -9.93
C PHE A 231 12.50 -5.04 -9.30
N ASP A 232 11.44 -5.53 -9.95
CA ASP A 232 10.09 -5.62 -9.32
C ASP A 232 10.09 -6.35 -7.95
N PHE A 233 11.11 -7.14 -7.65
CA PHE A 233 11.25 -7.76 -6.34
C PHE A 233 11.79 -6.78 -5.26
N LEU A 234 12.49 -5.70 -5.65
CA LEU A 234 12.96 -4.63 -4.75
C LEU A 234 11.83 -3.68 -4.37
N SER A 235 10.88 -3.42 -5.28
CA SER A 235 9.69 -2.62 -5.00
C SER A 235 8.81 -3.23 -3.89
N ARG A 236 8.97 -4.54 -3.61
CA ARG A 236 8.33 -5.25 -2.49
C ARG A 236 8.87 -4.85 -1.11
N PHE A 237 9.97 -4.12 -1.03
CA PHE A 237 10.48 -3.51 0.20
C PHE A 237 10.00 -2.07 0.40
N ALA A 238 9.38 -1.46 -0.62
CA ALA A 238 9.02 -0.05 -0.66
C ALA A 238 7.77 0.34 0.15
N ASP A 239 7.24 -0.52 1.02
CA ASP A 239 6.05 -0.24 1.83
C ASP A 239 6.42 0.28 3.24
N TRP A 240 7.00 1.48 3.31
CA TRP A 240 6.90 2.36 4.48
C TRP A 240 7.42 3.78 4.20
N SER A 241 6.63 4.80 4.57
CA SER A 241 6.85 6.26 4.50
C SER A 241 6.55 6.95 3.16
N ALA A 242 5.52 7.80 3.23
CA ALA A 242 5.15 8.79 2.23
C ALA A 242 5.79 10.14 2.62
N GLY A 243 6.29 10.86 1.62
CA GLY A 243 6.54 12.30 1.71
C GLY A 243 8.01 12.70 1.80
N LEU A 244 8.55 13.11 0.67
CA LEU A 244 9.32 14.34 0.40
C LEU A 244 9.92 14.19 -1.00
N GLU A 245 9.89 15.26 -1.80
CA GLU A 245 10.64 15.32 -3.06
C GLU A 245 12.14 15.17 -2.75
N SER A 246 12.64 13.94 -2.84
CA SER A 246 14.07 13.66 -2.79
C SER A 246 14.55 13.45 -4.22
N TYR A 247 15.50 14.28 -4.64
CA TYR A 247 16.34 13.96 -5.77
C TYR A 247 17.29 12.82 -5.33
N PRO A 248 17.62 11.83 -6.17
CA PRO A 248 18.64 10.86 -5.83
C PRO A 248 19.93 11.60 -5.42
N LEU A 249 20.61 11.12 -4.37
CA LEU A 249 21.75 11.77 -3.70
C LEU A 249 22.87 12.19 -4.68
N PHE A 250 22.97 11.48 -5.79
CA PHE A 250 23.85 11.83 -6.89
C PHE A 250 23.04 12.52 -7.97
N GLY A 251 23.18 13.85 -8.06
CA GLY A 251 22.83 14.57 -9.28
C GLY A 251 23.67 14.02 -10.45
N VAL A 252 23.16 13.00 -11.13
CA VAL A 252 23.74 12.50 -12.37
C VAL A 252 23.40 13.53 -13.43
N LYS A 253 24.44 14.16 -14.01
CA LYS A 253 24.22 15.08 -15.12
C LYS A 253 23.73 14.27 -16.32
N LEU A 254 22.50 14.54 -16.75
CA LEU A 254 21.94 13.91 -17.93
C LEU A 254 22.87 14.10 -19.15
N PRO A 255 23.20 13.03 -19.90
CA PRO A 255 23.92 13.20 -21.16
C PRO A 255 23.10 14.03 -22.15
N GLU A 256 23.75 14.83 -22.99
CA GLU A 256 23.07 15.77 -23.92
C GLU A 256 22.04 15.13 -24.85
N ALA A 257 22.20 13.84 -25.15
CA ALA A 257 21.30 13.08 -26.01
C ALA A 257 20.00 12.62 -25.31
N PHE A 258 19.82 12.92 -24.02
CA PHE A 258 18.67 12.49 -23.22
C PHE A 258 17.83 13.68 -22.77
N VAL A 259 16.51 13.52 -22.84
CA VAL A 259 15.53 14.47 -22.32
C VAL A 259 14.86 13.86 -21.10
N ALA A 260 14.81 14.61 -20.00
CA ALA A 260 14.10 14.19 -18.79
C ALA A 260 12.60 14.09 -19.07
N ILE A 261 11.98 13.00 -18.62
CA ILE A 261 10.53 12.82 -18.64
C ILE A 261 10.06 13.02 -17.20
N GLU A 262 9.22 14.03 -16.96
CA GLU A 262 8.54 14.18 -15.67
C GLU A 262 7.48 13.08 -15.53
N ARG A 263 7.87 11.99 -14.86
CA ARG A 263 6.95 11.05 -14.22
C ARG A 263 7.76 10.14 -13.30
N SER A 264 7.61 10.29 -11.99
CA SER A 264 7.79 9.15 -11.10
C SER A 264 6.56 8.26 -11.32
N PRO A 265 6.68 7.01 -11.79
CA PRO A 265 5.57 6.06 -11.81
C PRO A 265 4.94 5.98 -10.41
N GLU A 266 3.61 5.79 -10.32
CA GLU A 266 2.95 5.59 -9.03
C GLU A 266 3.66 4.49 -8.23
N GLY A 267 4.20 4.82 -7.05
CA GLY A 267 4.93 3.89 -6.18
C GLY A 267 6.44 4.10 -6.07
N MET A 268 7.08 4.89 -6.93
CA MET A 268 8.53 5.19 -6.81
C MET A 268 8.78 6.38 -5.87
N LYS A 269 9.54 6.15 -4.78
CA LYS A 269 9.71 7.13 -3.69
C LYS A 269 10.64 8.30 -4.00
N SER A 270 11.49 8.22 -5.02
CA SER A 270 12.39 9.30 -5.40
C SER A 270 13.21 8.86 -6.63
N GLY A 271 13.41 9.74 -7.62
CA GLY A 271 14.03 9.38 -8.89
C GLY A 271 13.59 10.22 -10.09
N PHE A 272 14.28 10.07 -11.22
CA PHE A 272 13.85 10.63 -12.50
C PHE A 272 14.17 9.65 -13.65
N ALA A 273 13.39 9.76 -14.73
CA ALA A 273 13.61 9.03 -15.97
C ALA A 273 13.93 10.00 -17.11
N ALA A 274 14.68 9.54 -18.09
CA ALA A 274 15.03 10.28 -19.29
C ALA A 274 15.11 9.33 -20.49
N ILE A 275 14.85 9.87 -21.68
CA ILE A 275 14.83 9.10 -22.93
C ILE A 275 15.71 9.77 -23.99
N SER A 276 16.35 8.96 -24.84
CA SER A 276 17.01 9.44 -26.06
C SER A 276 16.07 9.37 -27.27
N SER A 277 16.43 10.04 -28.37
CA SER A 277 15.70 9.95 -29.64
C SER A 277 15.69 8.55 -30.26
N ASP A 278 16.62 7.70 -29.81
CA ASP A 278 16.91 6.38 -30.39
C ASP A 278 16.40 5.25 -29.44
N ASP A 279 15.37 5.55 -28.65
CA ASP A 279 14.67 4.65 -27.72
C ASP A 279 15.52 4.10 -26.56
N CYS A 280 16.63 4.75 -26.19
CA CYS A 280 17.32 4.40 -24.96
C CYS A 280 16.69 5.10 -23.75
N ILE A 281 16.53 4.36 -22.66
CA ILE A 281 15.96 4.84 -21.40
C ILE A 281 17.05 4.86 -20.35
N PHE A 282 17.12 5.96 -19.62
CA PHE A 282 17.95 6.17 -18.45
C PHE A 282 17.04 6.49 -17.27
N ARG A 283 17.18 5.79 -16.14
CA ARG A 283 16.39 6.07 -14.94
C ARG A 283 17.22 5.95 -13.67
N THR A 284 16.82 6.71 -12.66
CA THR A 284 17.44 6.69 -11.33
C THR A 284 16.36 6.56 -10.29
N TRP A 285 16.62 5.81 -9.23
CA TRP A 285 15.73 5.72 -8.08
C TRP A 285 16.49 5.22 -6.85
N GLU A 286 15.85 5.38 -5.68
CA GLU A 286 16.40 4.93 -4.40
C GLU A 286 15.45 4.01 -3.64
N GLU A 287 16.03 3.11 -2.86
CA GLU A 287 15.28 2.19 -2.00
C GLU A 287 15.90 2.16 -0.60
N SER A 288 15.05 2.31 0.42
CA SER A 288 15.49 2.16 1.80
C SER A 288 15.63 0.68 2.14
N VAL A 289 16.78 0.29 2.69
CA VAL A 289 17.05 -1.09 3.06
C VAL A 289 17.39 -1.22 4.54
N ALA A 290 17.32 -2.44 5.07
CA ALA A 290 17.70 -2.68 6.46
C ALA A 290 19.18 -2.31 6.68
N ASN A 291 19.44 -1.65 7.81
CA ASN A 291 20.79 -1.30 8.25
C ASN A 291 21.70 -2.55 8.36
N ASP A 292 23.00 -2.36 8.20
CA ASP A 292 24.05 -3.40 8.14
C ASP A 292 24.02 -4.25 6.86
N SER A 293 23.36 -3.73 5.81
CA SER A 293 23.36 -4.34 4.50
C SER A 293 24.77 -4.32 3.90
N LYS A 294 25.15 -5.38 3.18
CA LYS A 294 26.46 -5.45 2.49
C LYS A 294 26.27 -5.40 0.99
N LEU A 295 27.10 -4.61 0.31
CA LEU A 295 27.08 -4.52 -1.16
C LEU A 295 27.24 -5.90 -1.83
N ASP A 296 28.09 -6.79 -1.31
CA ASP A 296 28.27 -8.17 -1.83
C ASP A 296 26.99 -9.02 -1.74
N PHE A 297 26.16 -8.80 -0.71
CA PHE A 297 24.86 -9.46 -0.60
C PHE A 297 23.94 -9.01 -1.73
N TRP A 298 23.83 -7.70 -1.95
CA TRP A 298 23.02 -7.13 -3.03
C TRP A 298 23.50 -7.58 -4.40
N GLN A 299 24.81 -7.65 -4.63
CA GLN A 299 25.37 -8.21 -5.86
C GLN A 299 24.82 -9.62 -6.12
N LYS A 300 25.01 -10.55 -5.17
CA LYS A 300 24.60 -11.95 -5.34
C LYS A 300 23.10 -12.09 -5.55
N MET A 301 22.32 -11.34 -4.77
CA MET A 301 20.87 -11.39 -4.82
C MET A 301 20.35 -10.87 -6.17
N ILE A 302 20.84 -9.73 -6.64
CA ILE A 302 20.45 -9.14 -7.93
C ILE A 302 20.82 -10.06 -9.09
N CYS A 303 22.07 -10.54 -9.13
CA CYS A 303 22.50 -11.42 -10.22
C CYS A 303 21.67 -12.72 -10.24
N ARG A 304 21.31 -13.27 -9.07
CA ARG A 304 20.40 -14.42 -8.97
C ARG A 304 18.99 -14.08 -9.48
N ALA A 305 18.44 -12.93 -9.11
CA ALA A 305 17.11 -12.51 -9.55
C ALA A 305 17.04 -12.33 -11.07
N LEU A 306 18.03 -11.68 -11.68
CA LEU A 306 18.12 -11.55 -13.13
C LEU A 306 18.30 -12.90 -13.82
N SER A 307 19.15 -13.77 -13.28
CA SER A 307 19.37 -15.12 -13.83
C SER A 307 18.14 -16.03 -13.74
N SER A 308 17.19 -15.70 -12.87
CA SER A 308 15.93 -16.45 -12.75
C SER A 308 14.87 -16.03 -13.79
N LYS A 309 15.09 -14.91 -14.48
CA LYS A 309 14.19 -14.44 -15.55
C LYS A 309 14.66 -15.01 -16.88
N GLU A 310 13.80 -15.78 -17.56
CA GLU A 310 14.10 -16.40 -18.86
C GLU A 310 14.42 -15.38 -19.98
N SER A 311 14.08 -14.11 -19.78
CA SER A 311 14.29 -13.04 -20.76
C SER A 311 15.68 -12.41 -20.70
N PHE A 312 16.54 -12.73 -19.73
CA PHE A 312 17.88 -12.17 -19.59
C PHE A 312 18.99 -13.20 -19.79
N ASP A 313 19.92 -12.85 -20.68
CA ASP A 313 21.12 -13.61 -20.99
C ASP A 313 22.38 -12.76 -20.76
N HIS A 314 23.55 -13.40 -20.85
CA HIS A 314 24.87 -12.74 -20.77
C HIS A 314 25.05 -11.83 -19.54
N ILE A 315 24.45 -12.21 -18.41
CA ILE A 315 24.49 -11.42 -17.18
C ILE A 315 25.92 -11.38 -16.63
N LYS A 316 26.47 -10.19 -16.47
CA LYS A 316 27.78 -9.93 -15.85
C LYS A 316 27.59 -8.96 -14.70
N CYS A 317 28.28 -9.23 -13.59
CA CYS A 317 28.26 -8.40 -12.41
C CYS A 317 29.69 -8.05 -12.02
N GLU A 318 30.05 -6.77 -12.11
CA GLU A 318 31.39 -6.25 -11.92
C GLU A 318 31.40 -5.22 -10.81
N LYS A 319 32.52 -5.11 -10.07
CA LYS A 319 32.71 -3.98 -9.15
C LYS A 319 32.82 -2.70 -9.95
N PHE A 320 32.21 -1.64 -9.44
CA PHE A 320 32.19 -0.32 -10.04
C PHE A 320 32.35 0.75 -8.97
N GLU A 321 32.54 1.98 -9.40
CA GLU A 321 32.64 3.13 -8.51
C GLU A 321 31.72 4.23 -9.03
N LEU A 322 30.77 4.65 -8.20
CA LEU A 322 29.84 5.74 -8.49
C LEU A 322 30.26 6.96 -7.67
N LYS A 323 30.88 7.95 -8.32
CA LYS A 323 31.39 9.19 -7.69
C LYS A 323 32.19 8.97 -6.37
N GLY A 324 33.12 8.02 -6.33
CA GLY A 324 33.91 7.73 -5.12
C GLY A 324 33.34 6.64 -4.23
N ILE A 325 32.15 6.11 -4.52
CA ILE A 325 31.45 5.15 -3.67
C ILE A 325 31.46 3.78 -4.34
N ALA A 326 31.74 2.75 -3.54
CA ALA A 326 31.72 1.38 -4.01
C ALA A 326 30.32 1.02 -4.54
N ALA A 327 30.27 0.58 -5.78
CA ALA A 327 29.06 0.22 -6.49
C ALA A 327 29.25 -1.12 -7.21
N ILE A 328 28.16 -1.65 -7.74
CA ILE A 328 28.16 -2.83 -8.62
C ILE A 328 27.59 -2.37 -9.95
N LYS A 329 28.29 -2.67 -11.03
CA LYS A 329 27.76 -2.55 -12.38
C LYS A 329 27.31 -3.92 -12.85
N ILE A 330 26.06 -4.01 -13.24
CA ILE A 330 25.45 -5.20 -13.81
C ILE A 330 25.19 -4.90 -15.28
N THR A 331 25.55 -5.82 -16.16
CA THR A 331 25.15 -5.78 -17.56
C THR A 331 24.46 -7.07 -17.94
N ALA A 332 23.49 -6.99 -18.84
CA ALA A 332 22.77 -8.14 -19.36
C ALA A 332 22.26 -7.83 -20.77
N GLN A 333 21.90 -8.87 -21.50
CA GLN A 333 21.16 -8.77 -22.75
C GLN A 333 19.78 -9.36 -22.56
N ALA A 334 18.78 -8.78 -23.20
CA ALA A 334 17.43 -9.31 -23.20
C ALA A 334 16.88 -9.41 -24.61
N THR A 335 16.38 -10.58 -24.98
CA THR A 335 15.67 -10.75 -26.25
C THR A 335 14.22 -10.36 -26.03
N THR A 336 13.80 -9.27 -26.66
CA THR A 336 12.43 -8.77 -26.57
C THR A 336 11.72 -8.87 -27.93
N VAL A 337 10.42 -8.56 -27.94
CA VAL A 337 9.65 -8.45 -29.19
C VAL A 337 10.19 -7.37 -30.16
N ARG A 338 11.01 -6.43 -29.67
CA ARG A 338 11.68 -5.38 -30.46
C ARG A 338 13.10 -5.75 -30.89
N GLY A 339 13.50 -7.02 -30.69
CA GLY A 339 14.85 -7.50 -30.93
C GLY A 339 15.74 -7.43 -29.69
N LEU A 340 17.05 -7.52 -29.91
CA LEU A 340 18.03 -7.58 -28.83
C LEU A 340 18.16 -6.23 -28.13
N GLN A 341 18.01 -6.24 -26.81
CA GLN A 341 18.16 -5.09 -25.94
C GLN A 341 19.37 -5.30 -25.05
N ASN A 342 20.15 -4.23 -24.86
CA ASN A 342 21.21 -4.21 -23.88
C ASN A 342 20.73 -3.49 -22.62
N TYR A 343 21.15 -4.02 -21.48
CA TYR A 343 20.77 -3.54 -20.16
C TYR A 343 22.01 -3.32 -19.31
N MET A 344 22.03 -2.19 -18.59
CA MET A 344 23.03 -1.87 -17.58
C MET A 344 22.36 -1.29 -16.34
N ALA A 345 22.77 -1.76 -15.17
CA ALA A 345 22.42 -1.13 -13.89
C ALA A 345 23.68 -0.85 -13.08
N VAL A 346 23.71 0.27 -12.38
CA VAL A 346 24.72 0.60 -11.37
C VAL A 346 24.00 0.75 -10.04
N VAL A 347 24.43 -0.05 -9.06
CA VAL A 347 23.83 -0.09 -7.72
C VAL A 347 24.89 0.26 -6.70
N ALA A 348 24.66 1.31 -5.93
CA ALA A 348 25.50 1.73 -4.82
C ALA A 348 24.73 1.60 -3.51
N LEU A 349 25.43 1.25 -2.43
CA LEU A 349 24.88 1.26 -1.08
C LEU A 349 25.48 2.46 -0.33
N VAL A 350 24.63 3.30 0.23
CA VAL A 350 25.01 4.53 0.95
C VAL A 350 24.30 4.61 2.30
N ASP A 351 25.01 5.14 3.29
CA ASP A 351 24.39 5.54 4.56
C ASP A 351 23.83 6.97 4.43
N ARG A 352 22.52 7.12 4.68
CA ARG A 352 21.84 8.41 4.77
C ARG A 352 21.19 8.53 6.15
N TRP A 353 21.73 9.41 6.99
CA TRP A 353 21.21 9.68 8.34
C TRP A 353 21.12 8.43 9.24
N GLY A 354 22.08 7.50 9.12
CA GLY A 354 22.09 6.25 9.89
C GLY A 354 21.17 5.17 9.34
N HIS A 355 20.70 5.32 8.10
CA HIS A 355 19.94 4.31 7.37
C HIS A 355 20.67 3.91 6.08
N ASP A 356 20.74 2.60 5.82
CA ASP A 356 21.28 2.10 4.57
C ASP A 356 20.26 2.30 3.44
N GLU A 357 20.74 2.83 2.32
CA GLU A 357 19.93 3.13 1.14
C GLU A 357 20.63 2.63 -0.12
N LEU A 358 19.87 1.97 -1.00
CA LEU A 358 20.32 1.62 -2.33
C LEU A 358 20.05 2.76 -3.28
N GLN A 359 21.09 3.20 -3.98
CA GLN A 359 21.01 4.14 -5.08
C GLN A 359 21.18 3.36 -6.37
N ILE A 360 20.17 3.41 -7.22
CA ILE A 360 20.07 2.57 -8.41
C ILE A 360 19.98 3.47 -9.64
N VAL A 361 20.85 3.20 -10.60
CA VAL A 361 20.85 3.81 -11.92
C VAL A 361 20.68 2.71 -12.95
N GLU A 362 19.71 2.86 -13.83
CA GLU A 362 19.46 1.90 -14.92
C GLU A 362 19.55 2.60 -16.27
N PHE A 363 20.10 1.88 -17.22
CA PHE A 363 20.25 2.29 -18.59
C PHE A 363 19.98 1.10 -19.50
N PHE A 364 19.06 1.24 -20.45
CA PHE A 364 18.70 0.16 -21.35
C PHE A 364 18.14 0.67 -22.66
N GLY A 365 18.23 -0.17 -23.70
CA GLY A 365 17.72 0.17 -25.02
C GLY A 365 18.19 -0.81 -26.10
N PRO A 366 17.84 -0.55 -27.37
CA PRO A 366 18.27 -1.37 -28.50
C PRO A 366 19.78 -1.49 -28.57
N GLU A 367 20.32 -2.66 -28.94
CA GLU A 367 21.76 -2.94 -28.91
C GLU A 367 22.62 -1.83 -29.56
N GLU A 368 22.26 -1.40 -30.78
CA GLU A 368 23.00 -0.37 -31.53
C GLU A 368 22.94 1.01 -30.84
N ALA A 369 21.75 1.42 -30.40
CA ALA A 369 21.53 2.70 -29.73
C ALA A 369 22.18 2.73 -28.33
N PHE A 370 22.14 1.60 -27.62
CA PHE A 370 22.81 1.42 -26.34
C PHE A 370 24.31 1.63 -26.48
N ALA A 371 24.95 0.96 -27.46
CA ALA A 371 26.38 1.06 -27.69
C ALA A 371 26.83 2.51 -28.02
N LYS A 372 25.99 3.27 -28.73
CA LYS A 372 26.21 4.69 -29.03
C LYS A 372 26.23 5.57 -27.78
N HIS A 373 25.40 5.27 -26.78
CA HIS A 373 25.20 6.11 -25.60
C HIS A 373 25.92 5.61 -24.34
N GLU A 374 26.33 4.35 -24.28
CA GLU A 374 26.91 3.70 -23.08
C GLU A 374 28.06 4.51 -22.49
N LYS A 375 29.01 4.94 -23.33
CA LYS A 375 30.16 5.74 -22.87
C LYS A 375 29.73 7.06 -22.23
N ALA A 376 28.78 7.76 -22.84
CA ALA A 376 28.31 9.05 -22.33
C ALA A 376 27.57 8.88 -20.98
N VAL A 377 26.81 7.79 -20.83
CA VAL A 377 26.15 7.43 -19.57
C VAL A 377 27.18 7.08 -18.49
N LEU A 378 28.17 6.23 -18.79
CA LEU A 378 29.23 5.88 -17.85
C LEU A 378 30.07 7.09 -17.41
N ASP A 379 30.34 8.02 -18.33
CA ASP A 379 31.03 9.27 -18.02
C ASP A 379 30.19 10.19 -17.13
N ALA A 380 28.86 10.20 -17.31
CA ALA A 380 27.93 10.94 -16.46
C ALA A 380 27.85 10.37 -15.03
N LEU A 381 28.04 9.06 -14.86
CA LEU A 381 28.05 8.40 -13.55
C LEU A 381 29.34 8.63 -12.77
N LYS A 382 30.45 8.88 -13.46
CA LYS A 382 31.76 9.14 -12.83
C LYS A 382 31.99 10.61 -12.45
N LYS A 383 31.26 11.54 -13.08
CA LYS A 383 31.30 12.99 -12.81
C LYS A 383 30.29 13.37 -11.74
#